data_AF-A0A3B5PYL1-F1
#
_entry.id   AF-A0A3B5PYL1-F1
#
_cell.length_a   1.000
_cell.length_b   1.000
_cell.length_c   1.000
_cell.angle_alpha   90.00
_cell.angle_beta   90.00
_cell.angle_gamma   90.00
#
_symmetry.space_group_name_H-M   'P 1'
#
loop_
_entity.id
_entity.type
_entity.pdbx_description
1 polymer ?
#
loop_
_entity_poly.entity_id
_entity_poly.type
_entity_poly.pdbx_seq_one_letter_code
_entity_poly.pdbx_strand_id
1 'polypeptide(L)'
;MVSSRKFSEGLLLFCVFFFPNVVSPVSTELNVRHSSQVKLRVKRQECQDGTYEHGGINCCKCAAGQRLEEHCTETASYGKCVFCEDGTYNSEPSSKDSCEICTSCGPENANLEEDRPCTTIQDRTCRCKKGHYCNTAEGTCKICHPCTRCSSIKEHCTATTDTVCNEESTGLSGGAVAGIVIAVLFFVAALGVVVFRKNILGFFKRDTSNSPGPVNDPLLPVEMEPHIVDVAEIIGWKDMRQIALGCQMANSIENVKLSHPNDSEMWTQELLNKWVELKGRPASVELIATLRKMGKNNKADKIKEKLYPIDSPAQLSSA
;
A
#
# COMPACT_ATOMS: atom_id res chain seq x y z
N MET A 1 -8.42 18.84 -43.40
CA MET A 1 -7.80 18.58 -44.71
C MET A 1 -8.63 17.56 -45.45
N VAL A 2 -8.92 17.90 -46.70
CA VAL A 2 -9.61 17.15 -47.75
C VAL A 2 -8.88 15.84 -48.05
N SER A 3 -9.58 14.73 -48.31
CA SER A 3 -9.61 14.11 -49.65
C SER A 3 -10.35 12.77 -49.67
N SER A 4 -11.40 12.77 -50.48
CA SER A 4 -12.20 11.64 -50.96
C SER A 4 -11.38 10.66 -51.82
N ARG A 5 -11.86 9.41 -51.96
CA ARG A 5 -12.38 8.89 -53.25
C ARG A 5 -13.08 7.54 -53.08
N LYS A 6 -14.23 7.47 -53.74
CA LYS A 6 -15.22 6.40 -53.85
C LYS A 6 -14.91 5.43 -55.01
N PHE A 7 -15.79 4.42 -55.13
CA PHE A 7 -16.28 3.65 -56.30
C PHE A 7 -15.74 2.21 -56.40
N SER A 8 -16.57 1.17 -56.14
CA SER A 8 -17.65 0.57 -56.99
C SER A 8 -17.08 -0.64 -57.76
N GLU A 9 -17.72 -1.79 -58.00
CA GLU A 9 -19.09 -2.32 -57.88
C GLU A 9 -18.99 -3.87 -57.92
N GLY A 10 -19.94 -4.64 -57.37
CA GLY A 10 -20.89 -5.44 -58.17
C GLY A 10 -20.36 -6.86 -58.51
N LEU A 11 -20.62 -7.96 -57.78
CA LEU A 11 -21.86 -8.68 -57.43
C LEU A 11 -22.31 -9.73 -58.50
N LEU A 12 -22.48 -10.99 -58.03
CA LEU A 12 -23.21 -12.16 -58.60
C LEU A 12 -22.60 -12.93 -59.81
N LEU A 13 -22.86 -14.22 -60.10
CA LEU A 13 -23.81 -15.27 -59.65
C LEU A 13 -23.25 -16.64 -60.14
N PHE A 14 -23.23 -17.65 -59.26
CA PHE A 14 -23.71 -19.04 -59.41
C PHE A 14 -23.27 -20.07 -60.48
N CYS A 15 -23.39 -21.33 -60.00
CA CYS A 15 -23.69 -22.60 -60.67
C CYS A 15 -22.51 -23.33 -61.35
N VAL A 16 -22.37 -24.65 -61.37
CA VAL A 16 -23.10 -25.84 -60.86
C VAL A 16 -22.15 -27.04 -61.10
N PHE A 17 -22.26 -28.09 -60.28
CA PHE A 17 -21.83 -29.49 -60.44
C PHE A 17 -21.21 -29.96 -61.77
N PHE A 18 -20.21 -30.86 -61.72
CA PHE A 18 -20.20 -32.18 -62.40
C PHE A 18 -18.88 -32.95 -62.08
N PHE A 19 -18.96 -34.00 -61.26
CA PHE A 19 -18.18 -35.24 -61.46
C PHE A 19 -18.90 -36.03 -62.57
N PRO A 20 -18.27 -36.86 -63.44
CA PRO A 20 -17.53 -38.04 -62.96
C PRO A 20 -16.42 -38.66 -63.86
N ASN A 21 -15.62 -39.53 -63.23
CA ASN A 21 -15.06 -40.82 -63.68
C ASN A 21 -14.21 -40.98 -64.97
N VAL A 22 -13.41 -42.05 -64.93
CA VAL A 22 -13.11 -43.01 -66.01
C VAL A 22 -11.63 -43.04 -66.47
N VAL A 23 -10.92 -44.05 -65.93
CA VAL A 23 -10.11 -45.07 -66.63
C VAL A 23 -8.60 -44.84 -66.84
N SER A 24 -7.84 -45.80 -66.28
CA SER A 24 -6.48 -46.19 -66.64
C SER A 24 -6.43 -46.96 -67.97
N PRO A 25 -5.26 -47.01 -68.63
CA PRO A 25 -4.72 -48.33 -68.99
C PRO A 25 -3.20 -48.41 -68.72
N VAL A 26 -2.76 -49.48 -68.07
CA VAL A 26 -2.13 -50.70 -68.64
C VAL A 26 -0.61 -50.59 -68.83
N SER A 27 0.03 -51.63 -68.29
CA SER A 27 1.43 -51.96 -68.04
C SER A 27 2.38 -52.00 -69.24
N THR A 28 3.67 -51.80 -68.94
CA THR A 28 4.79 -52.50 -69.61
C THR A 28 5.80 -53.00 -68.57
N GLU A 29 6.12 -54.28 -68.69
CA GLU A 29 7.01 -55.09 -67.86
C GLU A 29 8.49 -54.66 -67.94
N LEU A 30 9.24 -54.86 -66.85
CA LEU A 30 10.61 -55.36 -66.95
C LEU A 30 10.88 -56.39 -65.83
N ASN A 31 11.12 -57.61 -66.29
CA ASN A 31 11.32 -58.82 -65.53
C ASN A 31 12.80 -58.92 -65.09
N VAL A 32 13.07 -58.94 -63.79
CA VAL A 32 14.38 -59.34 -63.24
C VAL A 32 14.14 -60.45 -62.23
N ARG A 33 14.51 -61.68 -62.61
CA ARG A 33 14.59 -62.83 -61.70
C ARG A 33 15.63 -62.52 -60.62
N HIS A 34 15.17 -62.37 -59.38
CA HIS A 34 16.05 -62.44 -58.22
C HIS A 34 15.56 -63.51 -57.25
N SER A 35 16.50 -64.36 -56.86
CA SER A 35 16.38 -65.54 -56.03
C SER A 35 15.51 -65.33 -54.78
N SER A 36 14.47 -66.15 -54.65
CA SER A 36 13.51 -66.13 -53.55
C SER A 36 14.12 -66.76 -52.29
N GLN A 37 14.96 -66.02 -51.57
CA GLN A 37 14.99 -66.22 -50.13
C GLN A 37 13.79 -65.47 -49.55
N VAL A 38 12.77 -66.23 -49.15
CA VAL A 38 11.70 -65.71 -48.30
C VAL A 38 12.36 -65.31 -46.97
N LYS A 39 12.90 -64.09 -46.92
CA LYS A 39 12.99 -63.36 -45.66
C LYS A 39 11.54 -63.23 -45.22
N LEU A 40 11.12 -64.09 -44.30
CA LEU A 40 10.00 -63.82 -43.41
C LEU A 40 10.26 -62.40 -42.90
N ARG A 41 9.54 -61.44 -43.49
CA ARG A 41 9.51 -60.08 -43.02
C ARG A 41 8.74 -60.19 -41.71
N VAL A 42 9.46 -60.55 -40.64
CA VAL A 42 8.98 -60.36 -39.28
C VAL A 42 8.70 -58.87 -39.22
N LYS A 43 7.43 -58.52 -39.35
CA LYS A 43 6.95 -57.18 -39.07
C LYS A 43 7.35 -56.98 -37.61
N ARG A 44 8.46 -56.29 -37.35
CA ARG A 44 8.80 -55.85 -36.00
C ARG A 44 7.53 -55.16 -35.52
N GLN A 45 6.85 -55.74 -34.53
CA GLN A 45 5.76 -55.08 -33.85
C GLN A 45 6.44 -53.90 -33.16
N GLU A 46 6.40 -52.74 -33.80
CA GLU A 46 7.00 -51.53 -33.26
C GLU A 46 6.10 -51.11 -32.10
N CYS A 47 6.67 -51.05 -30.89
CA CYS A 47 5.92 -50.68 -29.69
C CYS A 47 5.39 -49.25 -29.88
N GLN A 48 4.08 -49.08 -29.72
CA GLN A 48 3.41 -47.80 -29.97
C GLN A 48 3.94 -46.69 -29.05
N ASP A 49 4.23 -47.04 -27.81
CA ASP A 49 4.58 -46.10 -26.75
C ASP A 49 6.06 -46.18 -26.33
N GLY A 50 6.89 -46.78 -27.18
CA GLY A 50 8.31 -47.01 -26.94
C GLY A 50 8.62 -48.25 -26.10
N THR A 51 9.91 -48.43 -25.80
CA THR A 51 10.44 -49.64 -25.17
C THR A 51 11.18 -49.34 -23.86
N TYR A 52 11.34 -50.37 -23.03
CA TYR A 52 12.22 -50.38 -21.86
C TYR A 52 12.98 -51.71 -21.79
N GLU A 53 14.15 -51.72 -21.14
CA GLU A 53 14.96 -52.93 -20.99
C GLU A 53 14.71 -53.58 -19.63
N HIS A 54 14.52 -54.90 -19.61
CA HIS A 54 14.46 -55.71 -18.40
C HIS A 54 15.13 -57.07 -18.63
N GLY A 55 16.14 -57.40 -17.83
CA GLY A 55 16.84 -58.68 -17.93
C GLY A 55 17.48 -58.95 -19.29
N GLY A 56 17.90 -57.90 -20.02
CA GLY A 56 18.44 -58.00 -21.39
C GLY A 56 17.39 -58.19 -22.49
N ILE A 57 16.10 -58.14 -22.15
CA ILE A 57 14.97 -58.18 -23.09
C ILE A 57 14.40 -56.77 -23.24
N ASN A 58 14.15 -56.34 -24.47
CA ASN A 58 13.49 -55.05 -24.74
C ASN A 58 11.98 -55.24 -24.79
N CYS A 59 11.26 -54.73 -23.79
CA CYS A 59 9.82 -54.81 -23.66
C CYS A 59 9.13 -53.53 -24.16
N CYS A 60 7.86 -53.62 -24.56
CA CYS A 60 7.03 -52.44 -24.81
C CYS A 60 6.56 -51.82 -23.49
N LYS A 61 6.57 -50.49 -23.39
CA LYS A 61 6.05 -49.76 -22.23
C LYS A 61 4.53 -49.93 -22.09
N CYS A 62 4.01 -49.86 -20.87
CA CYS A 62 2.58 -49.76 -20.64
C CYS A 62 2.09 -48.36 -21.03
N ALA A 63 0.85 -48.27 -21.52
CA ALA A 63 0.26 -46.99 -21.92
C ALA A 63 0.02 -46.06 -20.71
N ALA A 64 -0.25 -44.78 -20.99
CA ALA A 64 -0.69 -43.86 -19.95
C ALA A 64 -1.92 -44.41 -19.21
N GLY A 65 -1.96 -44.18 -17.90
CA GLY A 65 -2.97 -44.71 -16.99
C GLY A 65 -2.91 -46.19 -16.69
N GLN A 66 -1.79 -46.84 -17.05
CA GLN A 66 -1.47 -48.19 -16.65
C GLN A 66 -0.18 -48.25 -15.83
N ARG A 67 -0.08 -49.30 -15.01
CA ARG A 67 1.15 -49.73 -14.35
C ARG A 67 1.51 -51.14 -14.82
N LEU A 68 2.79 -51.45 -14.73
CA LEU A 68 3.34 -52.76 -15.05
C LEU A 68 3.16 -53.71 -13.86
N GLU A 69 2.44 -54.80 -14.07
CA GLU A 69 2.29 -55.85 -13.06
C GLU A 69 3.33 -56.96 -13.25
N GLU A 70 3.61 -57.33 -14.50
CA GLU A 70 4.59 -58.37 -14.83
C GLU A 70 5.39 -57.96 -16.08
N HIS A 71 6.70 -58.18 -16.07
CA HIS A 71 7.57 -57.88 -17.21
C HIS A 71 7.29 -58.80 -18.41
N CYS A 72 7.65 -58.34 -19.61
CA CYS A 72 7.54 -59.16 -20.80
C CYS A 72 8.56 -60.30 -20.79
N THR A 73 8.23 -61.41 -21.45
CA THR A 73 9.15 -62.55 -21.62
C THR A 73 9.80 -62.60 -23.00
N GLU A 74 9.32 -61.78 -23.95
CA GLU A 74 9.77 -61.76 -25.34
C GLU A 74 10.07 -60.33 -25.83
N THR A 75 11.10 -60.18 -26.67
CA THR A 75 11.49 -58.88 -27.21
C THR A 75 10.37 -58.27 -28.07
N ALA A 76 10.11 -56.98 -27.88
CA ALA A 76 9.05 -56.20 -28.53
C ALA A 76 7.63 -56.70 -28.24
N SER A 77 7.42 -57.30 -27.06
CA SER A 77 6.10 -57.63 -26.53
C SER A 77 5.76 -56.75 -25.31
N TYR A 78 4.47 -56.59 -25.03
CA TYR A 78 4.00 -55.94 -23.81
C TYR A 78 4.09 -56.92 -22.64
N GLY A 79 4.47 -56.41 -21.47
CA GLY A 79 4.24 -57.12 -20.21
C GLY A 79 2.75 -57.12 -19.83
N LYS A 80 2.45 -57.57 -18.61
CA LYS A 80 1.10 -57.46 -18.05
C LYS A 80 0.89 -56.04 -17.54
N CYS A 81 0.11 -55.25 -18.27
CA CYS A 81 -0.24 -53.88 -17.90
C CYS A 81 -1.65 -53.85 -17.31
N VAL A 82 -1.81 -53.21 -16.16
CA VAL A 82 -3.11 -53.05 -15.48
C VAL A 82 -3.41 -51.57 -15.30
N PHE A 83 -4.68 -51.18 -15.35
CA PHE A 83 -5.08 -49.79 -15.14
C PHE A 83 -4.79 -49.34 -13.71
N CYS A 84 -4.49 -48.05 -13.56
CA CYS A 84 -4.38 -47.42 -12.25
C CYS A 84 -5.70 -47.50 -11.49
N GLU A 85 -5.60 -47.60 -10.16
CA GLU A 85 -6.75 -47.59 -9.25
C GLU A 85 -7.27 -46.15 -9.06
N ASP A 86 -8.53 -46.02 -8.64
CA ASP A 86 -9.13 -44.72 -8.37
C ASP A 86 -8.30 -43.92 -7.34
N GLY A 87 -8.01 -42.66 -7.67
CA GLY A 87 -7.13 -41.82 -6.86
C GLY A 87 -5.64 -41.94 -7.20
N THR A 88 -5.28 -42.71 -8.22
CA THR A 88 -3.91 -42.79 -8.74
C THR A 88 -3.84 -42.59 -10.25
N TYR A 89 -2.69 -42.17 -10.77
CA TYR A 89 -2.50 -41.86 -12.18
C TYR A 89 -1.10 -42.19 -12.70
N ASN A 90 -0.97 -42.30 -14.02
CA ASN A 90 0.32 -42.27 -14.73
C ASN A 90 0.14 -41.50 -16.03
N SER A 91 0.75 -40.31 -16.14
CA SER A 91 0.50 -39.40 -17.27
C SER A 91 1.17 -39.82 -18.58
N GLU A 92 2.25 -40.57 -18.48
CA GLU A 92 3.05 -40.97 -19.63
C GLU A 92 3.22 -42.49 -19.67
N PRO A 93 3.36 -43.07 -20.88
CA PRO A 93 3.69 -44.48 -21.01
C PRO A 93 5.00 -44.82 -20.31
N SER A 94 4.97 -45.86 -19.47
CA SER A 94 6.10 -46.18 -18.60
C SER A 94 6.23 -47.67 -18.30
N SER A 95 7.32 -48.02 -17.65
CA SER A 95 7.57 -49.34 -17.07
C SER A 95 7.48 -49.32 -15.55
N LYS A 96 6.76 -48.34 -14.98
CA LYS A 96 6.55 -48.22 -13.53
C LYS A 96 5.64 -49.35 -13.06
N ASP A 97 5.99 -49.96 -11.93
CA ASP A 97 5.20 -51.00 -11.27
C ASP A 97 4.00 -50.46 -10.48
N SER A 98 3.99 -49.14 -10.28
CA SER A 98 3.06 -48.38 -9.46
C SER A 98 2.52 -47.15 -10.20
N CYS A 99 1.36 -46.67 -9.76
CA CYS A 99 0.79 -45.40 -10.20
C CYS A 99 1.08 -44.31 -9.16
N GLU A 100 1.18 -43.06 -9.61
CA GLU A 100 1.35 -41.90 -8.73
C GLU A 100 0.04 -41.57 -8.03
N ILE A 101 0.11 -41.18 -6.75
CA ILE A 101 -1.08 -40.79 -5.99
C ILE A 101 -1.52 -39.40 -6.44
N CYS A 102 -2.81 -39.23 -6.71
CA CYS A 102 -3.35 -37.94 -7.11
C CYS A 102 -3.22 -36.90 -5.99
N THR A 103 -2.95 -35.66 -6.40
CA THR A 103 -2.90 -34.50 -5.51
C THR A 103 -4.24 -34.30 -4.81
N SER A 104 -4.21 -33.92 -3.54
CA SER A 104 -5.40 -33.48 -2.78
C SER A 104 -5.45 -31.95 -2.75
N CYS A 105 -6.63 -31.35 -2.96
CA CYS A 105 -6.81 -29.90 -2.91
C CYS A 105 -6.90 -29.38 -1.47
N GLY A 106 -5.85 -29.66 -0.69
CA GLY A 106 -5.65 -29.17 0.67
C GLY A 106 -6.77 -29.52 1.67
N PRO A 107 -6.59 -29.13 2.93
CA PRO A 107 -7.68 -29.11 3.90
C PRO A 107 -8.71 -28.02 3.56
N GLU A 108 -9.94 -28.15 4.07
CA GLU A 108 -11.04 -27.21 3.72
C GLU A 108 -10.71 -25.72 4.01
N ASN A 109 -9.89 -25.46 5.02
CA ASN A 109 -9.45 -24.12 5.41
C ASN A 109 -8.43 -23.47 4.46
N ALA A 110 -7.95 -24.20 3.45
CA ALA A 110 -7.03 -23.67 2.44
C ALA A 110 -7.72 -22.86 1.33
N ASN A 111 -9.06 -22.84 1.30
CA ASN A 111 -9.87 -22.17 0.26
C ASN A 111 -9.53 -22.61 -1.18
N LEU A 112 -9.10 -23.87 -1.33
CA LEU A 112 -8.83 -24.52 -2.61
C LEU A 112 -10.07 -25.31 -3.05
N GLU A 113 -10.26 -25.44 -4.35
CA GLU A 113 -11.24 -26.31 -4.98
C GLU A 113 -10.60 -27.07 -6.16
N GLU A 114 -11.22 -28.20 -6.51
CA GLU A 114 -10.82 -28.98 -7.68
C GLU A 114 -11.14 -28.18 -8.95
N ASP A 115 -10.12 -27.94 -9.78
CA ASP A 115 -10.28 -27.37 -11.12
C ASP A 115 -10.44 -28.47 -12.17
N ARG A 116 -9.61 -29.52 -12.06
CA ARG A 116 -9.70 -30.71 -12.91
C ARG A 116 -9.65 -31.97 -12.06
N PRO A 117 -10.50 -32.96 -12.36
CA PRO A 117 -10.54 -34.21 -11.62
C PRO A 117 -9.28 -35.04 -11.84
N CYS A 118 -8.94 -35.83 -10.83
CA CYS A 118 -8.01 -36.94 -10.96
C CYS A 118 -8.60 -38.00 -11.90
N THR A 119 -7.80 -38.50 -12.83
CA THR A 119 -8.13 -39.64 -13.69
C THR A 119 -6.93 -40.59 -13.72
N THR A 120 -7.10 -41.80 -14.23
CA THR A 120 -5.98 -42.74 -14.34
C THR A 120 -4.82 -42.19 -15.20
N ILE A 121 -5.08 -41.26 -16.12
CA ILE A 121 -4.07 -40.69 -17.02
C ILE A 121 -3.59 -39.28 -16.61
N GLN A 122 -4.17 -38.67 -15.59
CA GLN A 122 -3.88 -37.27 -15.27
C GLN A 122 -4.13 -36.95 -13.80
N ASP A 123 -3.19 -36.22 -13.21
CA ASP A 123 -3.33 -35.70 -11.84
C ASP A 123 -4.47 -34.68 -11.70
N ARG A 124 -5.03 -34.61 -10.49
CA ARG A 124 -5.92 -33.54 -10.07
C ARG A 124 -5.17 -32.21 -10.08
N THR A 125 -5.82 -31.17 -10.62
CA THR A 125 -5.33 -29.78 -10.45
C THR A 125 -6.25 -28.99 -9.54
N CYS A 126 -5.66 -28.14 -8.71
CA CYS A 126 -6.37 -27.33 -7.72
C CYS A 126 -6.30 -25.85 -8.08
N ARG A 127 -7.35 -25.11 -7.74
CA ARG A 127 -7.40 -23.65 -7.88
C ARG A 127 -8.00 -23.00 -6.64
N CYS A 128 -7.80 -21.69 -6.49
CA CYS A 128 -8.47 -20.93 -5.46
C CYS A 128 -9.97 -20.83 -5.72
N LYS A 129 -10.77 -21.00 -4.65
CA LYS A 129 -12.21 -20.73 -4.66
C LYS A 129 -12.47 -19.30 -5.11
N LYS A 130 -13.66 -19.07 -5.66
CA LYS A 130 -14.11 -17.73 -6.06
C LYS A 130 -13.93 -16.72 -4.91
N GLY A 131 -13.35 -15.56 -5.24
CA GLY A 131 -13.06 -14.51 -4.25
C GLY A 131 -11.83 -14.77 -3.40
N HIS A 132 -10.99 -15.74 -3.76
CA HIS A 132 -9.67 -15.96 -3.18
C HIS A 132 -8.60 -16.02 -4.27
N TYR A 133 -7.37 -15.64 -3.91
CA TYR A 133 -6.21 -15.63 -4.79
C TYR A 133 -4.99 -16.19 -4.08
N CYS A 134 -3.96 -16.52 -4.86
CA CYS A 134 -2.69 -16.96 -4.34
C CYS A 134 -1.57 -16.69 -5.32
N ASN A 135 -0.53 -15.99 -4.89
CA ASN A 135 0.53 -15.61 -5.81
C ASN A 135 1.39 -16.82 -6.20
N THR A 136 1.21 -17.30 -7.44
CA THR A 136 1.95 -18.45 -7.98
C THR A 136 3.43 -18.17 -8.23
N ALA A 137 3.90 -16.93 -8.06
CA ALA A 137 5.32 -16.59 -8.13
C ALA A 137 6.13 -17.24 -7.00
N GLU A 138 5.48 -17.67 -5.90
CA GLU A 138 6.14 -18.26 -4.72
C GLU A 138 6.09 -19.80 -4.68
N GLY A 139 5.50 -20.45 -5.70
CA GLY A 139 5.39 -21.90 -5.80
C GLY A 139 3.96 -22.42 -5.96
N THR A 140 3.74 -23.71 -5.71
CA THR A 140 2.39 -24.31 -5.70
C THR A 140 1.57 -23.75 -4.55
N CYS A 141 0.41 -23.17 -4.88
CA CYS A 141 -0.44 -22.54 -3.89
C CYS A 141 -0.95 -23.56 -2.87
N LYS A 142 -0.55 -23.40 -1.60
CA LYS A 142 -1.02 -24.23 -0.49
C LYS A 142 -2.22 -23.65 0.23
N ILE A 143 -2.37 -22.32 0.22
CA ILE A 143 -3.42 -21.59 0.94
C ILE A 143 -3.81 -20.37 0.09
N CYS A 144 -5.10 -20.21 -0.18
CA CYS A 144 -5.63 -19.05 -0.90
C CYS A 144 -6.14 -17.98 0.07
N HIS A 145 -5.78 -16.73 -0.20
CA HIS A 145 -6.15 -15.55 0.57
C HIS A 145 -7.39 -14.88 -0.02
N PRO A 146 -8.30 -14.33 0.80
CA PRO A 146 -9.45 -13.60 0.30
C PRO A 146 -9.02 -12.36 -0.48
N CYS A 147 -9.70 -12.08 -1.60
CA CYS A 147 -9.42 -10.91 -2.40
C CYS A 147 -9.74 -9.60 -1.65
N THR A 148 -8.94 -8.58 -1.87
CA THR A 148 -9.16 -7.22 -1.39
C THR A 148 -10.48 -6.66 -1.93
N ARG A 149 -11.27 -6.00 -1.08
CA ARG A 149 -12.52 -5.33 -1.43
C ARG A 149 -12.27 -3.84 -1.60
N CYS A 150 -12.64 -3.29 -2.76
CA CYS A 150 -12.44 -1.88 -3.11
C CYS A 150 -13.79 -1.23 -3.46
N SER A 151 -13.93 0.07 -3.21
CA SER A 151 -15.06 0.87 -3.71
C SER A 151 -15.04 1.02 -5.23
N SER A 152 -13.84 1.17 -5.80
CA SER A 152 -13.58 1.21 -7.24
C SER A 152 -12.47 0.22 -7.58
N ILE A 153 -12.77 -0.75 -8.44
CA ILE A 153 -11.82 -1.79 -8.86
C ILE A 153 -11.09 -1.32 -10.11
N LYS A 154 -9.75 -1.35 -10.09
CA LYS A 154 -8.90 -1.12 -11.27
C LYS A 154 -8.66 -2.43 -12.01
N GLU A 155 -8.32 -3.49 -11.28
CA GLU A 155 -8.14 -4.85 -11.82
C GLU A 155 -8.87 -5.86 -10.94
N HIS A 156 -9.61 -6.77 -11.57
CA HIS A 156 -10.36 -7.79 -10.85
C HIS A 156 -9.43 -8.86 -10.28
N CYS A 157 -9.80 -9.36 -9.11
CA CYS A 157 -9.16 -10.53 -8.52
C CYS A 157 -9.26 -11.74 -9.45
N THR A 158 -8.18 -12.51 -9.51
CA THR A 158 -8.10 -13.80 -10.20
C THR A 158 -7.68 -14.88 -9.22
N ALA A 159 -7.64 -16.15 -9.65
CA ALA A 159 -7.13 -17.23 -8.79
C ALA A 159 -5.65 -17.05 -8.39
N THR A 160 -4.89 -16.22 -9.12
CA THR A 160 -3.45 -16.02 -8.89
C THR A 160 -3.06 -14.60 -8.47
N THR A 161 -3.94 -13.62 -8.65
CA THR A 161 -3.67 -12.21 -8.38
C THR A 161 -4.78 -11.57 -7.56
N ASP A 162 -4.41 -10.71 -6.62
CA ASP A 162 -5.38 -9.95 -5.82
C ASP A 162 -6.14 -8.91 -6.67
N THR A 163 -7.24 -8.38 -6.13
CA THR A 163 -7.87 -7.16 -6.64
C THR A 163 -6.92 -5.98 -6.51
N VAL A 164 -6.76 -5.21 -7.59
CA VAL A 164 -6.08 -3.91 -7.53
C VAL A 164 -7.14 -2.82 -7.43
N CYS A 165 -7.11 -2.05 -6.35
CA CYS A 165 -8.01 -0.91 -6.17
C CYS A 165 -7.59 0.27 -7.04
N ASN A 166 -8.56 1.06 -7.50
CA ASN A 166 -8.24 2.39 -8.01
C ASN A 166 -7.79 3.27 -6.85
N GLU A 167 -6.74 4.06 -7.05
CA GLU A 167 -6.40 5.08 -6.08
C GLU A 167 -7.55 6.09 -6.08
N GLU A 168 -8.25 6.24 -4.95
CA GLU A 168 -9.07 7.43 -4.78
C GLU A 168 -8.09 8.60 -4.86
N SER A 169 -8.16 9.33 -5.97
CA SER A 169 -7.60 10.67 -5.98
C SER A 169 -8.40 11.46 -4.96
N THR A 170 -7.91 11.47 -3.72
CA THR A 170 -8.18 12.55 -2.76
C THR A 170 -7.50 13.82 -3.27
N GLY A 171 -7.73 14.16 -4.54
CA GLY A 171 -7.54 15.50 -5.04
C GLY A 171 -8.60 16.32 -4.36
N LEU A 172 -8.17 17.36 -3.65
CA LEU A 172 -9.08 18.43 -3.25
C LEU A 172 -9.94 18.77 -4.47
N SER A 173 -11.26 18.66 -4.32
CA SER A 173 -12.24 19.05 -5.36
C SER A 173 -11.76 20.34 -6.04
N GLY A 174 -11.95 20.47 -7.36
CA GLY A 174 -11.58 21.68 -8.08
C GLY A 174 -12.08 22.97 -7.41
N GLY A 175 -13.20 22.89 -6.68
CA GLY A 175 -13.72 23.98 -5.85
C GLY A 175 -12.89 24.29 -4.60
N ALA A 176 -12.29 23.29 -3.94
CA ALA A 176 -11.41 23.49 -2.79
C ALA A 176 -10.06 24.11 -3.21
N VAL A 177 -9.50 23.69 -4.36
CA VAL A 177 -8.28 24.30 -4.91
C VAL A 177 -8.54 25.76 -5.33
N ALA A 178 -9.66 26.03 -6.01
CA ALA A 178 -10.05 27.39 -6.36
C ALA A 178 -10.26 28.27 -5.11
N GLY A 179 -10.88 27.74 -4.06
CA GLY A 179 -11.09 28.44 -2.80
C GLY A 179 -9.78 28.82 -2.10
N ILE A 180 -8.81 27.90 -2.06
CA ILE A 180 -7.48 28.16 -1.46
C ILE A 180 -6.75 29.25 -2.25
N VAL A 181 -6.75 29.19 -3.59
CA VAL A 181 -6.09 30.19 -4.44
C VAL A 181 -6.71 31.58 -4.24
N ILE A 182 -8.04 31.66 -4.21
CA ILE A 182 -8.76 32.91 -3.97
C ILE A 182 -8.43 33.46 -2.58
N ALA A 183 -8.44 32.63 -1.54
CA ALA A 183 -8.11 33.03 -0.18
C ALA A 183 -6.68 33.59 -0.08
N VAL A 184 -5.70 32.96 -0.72
CA VAL A 184 -4.30 33.43 -0.74
C VAL A 184 -4.20 34.77 -1.47
N LEU A 185 -4.85 34.94 -2.62
CA LEU A 185 -4.86 36.21 -3.35
C LEU A 185 -5.49 37.35 -2.53
N PHE A 186 -6.60 37.10 -1.85
CA PHE A 186 -7.21 38.07 -0.93
C PHE A 186 -6.28 38.42 0.24
N PHE A 187 -5.58 37.44 0.80
CA PHE A 187 -4.64 37.68 1.91
C PHE A 187 -3.45 38.53 1.47
N VAL A 188 -2.88 38.24 0.29
CA VAL A 188 -1.78 39.04 -0.30
C VAL A 188 -2.26 40.45 -0.61
N ALA A 189 -3.46 40.62 -1.19
CA ALA A 189 -4.03 41.93 -1.45
C ALA A 189 -4.27 42.72 -0.16
N ALA A 190 -4.80 42.08 0.89
CA ALA A 190 -5.02 42.71 2.19
C ALA A 190 -3.70 43.15 2.84
N LEU A 191 -2.67 42.30 2.81
CA LEU A 191 -1.33 42.66 3.28
C LEU A 191 -0.74 43.82 2.47
N GLY A 192 -0.89 43.80 1.14
CA GLY A 192 -0.49 44.90 0.26
C GLY A 192 -1.17 46.22 0.61
N VAL A 193 -2.48 46.20 0.86
CA VAL A 193 -3.25 47.38 1.30
C VAL A 193 -2.78 47.86 2.68
N VAL A 194 -2.49 46.97 3.62
CA VAL A 194 -1.98 47.34 4.96
C VAL A 194 -0.60 47.99 4.86
N VAL A 195 0.31 47.44 4.04
CA VAL A 195 1.64 48.01 3.81
C VAL A 195 1.53 49.36 3.10
N PHE A 196 0.68 49.47 2.08
CA PHE A 196 0.43 50.71 1.35
C PHE A 196 -0.18 51.79 2.26
N ARG A 197 -1.15 51.43 3.11
CA ARG A 197 -1.71 52.34 4.13
C ARG A 197 -0.68 52.77 5.16
N LYS A 198 0.19 51.87 5.61
CA LYS A 198 1.31 52.21 6.52
C LYS A 198 2.31 53.15 5.85
N ASN A 199 2.58 52.99 4.56
CA ASN A 199 3.48 53.86 3.81
C ASN A 199 2.89 55.28 3.62
N ILE A 200 1.58 55.39 3.31
CA ILE A 200 0.89 56.68 3.16
C ILE A 200 0.70 57.38 4.52
N LEU A 201 0.25 56.68 5.58
CA LEU A 201 0.13 57.28 6.92
C LEU A 201 1.49 57.62 7.54
N GLY A 202 2.54 56.87 7.19
CA GLY A 202 3.92 57.18 7.59
C GLY A 202 4.45 58.46 6.95
N PHE A 203 3.99 58.80 5.73
CA PHE A 203 4.39 60.01 5.04
C PHE A 203 3.69 61.27 5.57
N PHE A 204 2.44 61.16 6.05
CA PHE A 204 1.70 62.29 6.64
C PHE A 204 1.95 62.54 8.13
N LYS A 205 2.76 61.72 8.81
CA LYS A 205 3.13 61.92 10.22
C LYS A 205 4.61 62.30 10.34
N ARG A 206 5.01 63.36 9.64
CA ARG A 206 6.26 64.07 9.91
C ARG A 206 5.97 65.56 9.87
N ASP A 207 5.30 66.03 10.91
CA ASP A 207 5.40 67.36 11.51
C ASP A 207 4.32 67.44 12.58
N THR A 208 4.73 67.46 13.85
CA THR A 208 4.10 68.18 14.99
C THR A 208 4.54 67.57 16.32
N SER A 209 5.21 68.44 17.09
CA SER A 209 5.31 68.50 18.54
C SER A 209 6.01 67.36 19.28
N ASN A 210 7.23 67.68 19.73
CA ASN A 210 7.73 67.25 21.02
C ASN A 210 6.68 67.50 22.12
N SER A 211 6.30 66.46 22.87
CA SER A 211 6.01 66.54 24.31
C SER A 211 6.03 65.13 24.91
N PRO A 212 6.62 64.91 26.10
CA PRO A 212 6.88 63.58 26.63
C PRO A 212 5.67 63.01 27.35
N GLY A 213 5.19 61.85 26.90
CA GLY A 213 4.32 60.97 27.69
C GLY A 213 5.11 60.25 28.79
N PRO A 214 4.44 59.73 29.82
CA PRO A 214 5.00 59.51 31.14
C PRO A 214 6.13 58.48 31.09
N VAL A 215 7.21 58.82 31.79
CA VAL A 215 8.31 57.92 32.13
C VAL A 215 7.69 56.70 32.80
N ASN A 216 7.60 55.59 32.06
CA ASN A 216 7.46 54.30 32.72
C ASN A 216 8.84 54.05 33.33
N ASP A 217 8.93 54.13 34.65
CA ASP A 217 10.12 53.77 35.39
C ASP A 217 10.67 52.42 34.87
N PRO A 218 11.98 52.29 34.62
CA PRO A 218 12.56 51.02 34.22
C PRO A 218 12.26 49.98 35.30
N LEU A 219 11.34 49.06 35.02
CA LEU A 219 11.10 47.92 35.92
C LEU A 219 12.39 47.11 35.98
N LEU A 220 13.07 47.17 37.12
CA LEU A 220 14.26 46.38 37.35
C LEU A 220 13.86 44.90 37.48
N PRO A 221 14.67 43.96 36.97
CA PRO A 221 14.39 42.54 37.12
C PRO A 221 14.43 42.16 38.60
N VAL A 222 13.28 41.76 39.16
CA VAL A 222 13.13 41.27 40.54
C VAL A 222 13.07 39.75 40.52
N GLU A 223 13.72 39.11 41.50
CA GLU A 223 13.62 37.67 41.74
C GLU A 223 12.17 37.31 42.10
N MET A 224 11.54 36.48 41.26
CA MET A 224 10.13 36.13 41.44
C MET A 224 9.89 35.07 42.52
N GLU A 225 10.95 34.49 43.07
CA GLU A 225 10.95 33.33 43.96
C GLU A 225 10.05 33.45 45.21
N PRO A 226 9.98 34.58 45.93
CA PRO A 226 9.09 34.71 47.08
C PRO A 226 7.61 34.89 46.72
N HIS A 227 7.27 35.11 45.46
CA HIS A 227 5.91 35.46 45.01
C HIS A 227 5.31 34.48 44.00
N ILE A 228 5.97 33.34 43.73
CA ILE A 228 5.56 32.37 42.70
C ILE A 228 4.12 31.89 42.92
N VAL A 229 3.75 31.58 44.17
CA VAL A 229 2.41 31.05 44.51
C VAL A 229 1.32 32.06 44.15
N ASP A 230 1.44 33.29 44.63
CA ASP A 230 0.50 34.38 44.35
C ASP A 230 0.43 34.70 42.85
N VAL A 231 1.58 34.71 42.17
CA VAL A 231 1.64 35.01 40.73
C VAL A 231 1.02 33.88 39.93
N ALA A 232 1.24 32.61 40.31
CA ALA A 232 0.64 31.46 39.67
C ALA A 232 -0.90 31.47 39.79
N GLU A 233 -1.43 31.84 40.96
CA GLU A 233 -2.87 31.99 41.17
C GLU A 233 -3.47 33.07 40.24
N ILE A 234 -2.81 34.23 40.13
CA ILE A 234 -3.29 35.34 39.29
C ILE A 234 -3.25 34.98 37.79
N ILE A 235 -2.22 34.27 37.34
CA ILE A 235 -2.09 33.86 35.94
C ILE A 235 -3.09 32.75 35.62
N GLY A 236 -3.12 31.70 36.42
CA GLY A 236 -3.92 30.50 36.20
C GLY A 236 -3.45 29.64 35.02
N TRP A 237 -3.81 28.35 35.06
CA TRP A 237 -3.32 27.32 34.15
C TRP A 237 -3.50 27.64 32.66
N LYS A 238 -4.66 28.19 32.28
CA LYS A 238 -5.00 28.47 30.87
C LYS A 238 -4.07 29.50 30.23
N ASP A 239 -3.71 30.54 30.99
CA ASP A 239 -2.83 31.61 30.47
C ASP A 239 -1.36 31.18 30.59
N MET A 240 -0.98 30.46 31.66
CA MET A 240 0.37 29.91 31.81
C MET A 240 0.71 28.88 30.72
N ARG A 241 -0.24 28.02 30.34
CA ARG A 241 -0.08 27.08 29.22
C ARG A 241 0.20 27.79 27.91
N GLN A 242 -0.45 28.92 27.64
CA GLN A 242 -0.23 29.70 26.42
C GLN A 242 1.15 30.38 26.42
N ILE A 243 1.59 30.90 27.57
CA ILE A 243 2.94 31.45 27.76
C ILE A 243 4.00 30.36 27.49
N ALA A 244 3.80 29.16 28.04
CA ALA A 244 4.70 28.02 27.85
C ALA A 244 4.76 27.54 26.39
N LEU A 245 3.62 27.48 25.69
CA LEU A 245 3.58 27.16 24.25
C LEU A 245 4.32 28.20 23.41
N GLY A 246 4.21 29.49 23.75
CA GLY A 246 4.94 30.58 23.08
C GLY A 246 6.46 30.54 23.29
N CYS A 247 6.95 29.81 24.30
CA CYS A 247 8.37 29.69 24.64
C CYS A 247 8.95 28.29 24.36
N GLN A 248 8.30 27.48 23.51
CA GLN A 248 8.71 26.10 23.17
C GLN A 248 8.84 25.14 24.36
N MET A 249 8.13 25.38 25.47
CA MET A 249 8.12 24.51 26.65
C MET A 249 7.04 23.41 26.57
N ALA A 250 6.78 22.86 25.38
CA ALA A 250 5.71 21.88 25.16
C ALA A 250 5.86 20.63 26.03
N ASN A 251 7.09 20.11 26.13
CA ASN A 251 7.40 18.90 26.92
C ASN A 251 7.16 19.12 28.43
N SER A 252 7.34 20.35 28.94
CA SER A 252 7.09 20.66 30.35
C SER A 252 5.60 20.66 30.69
N ILE A 253 4.72 20.96 29.72
CA ILE A 253 3.26 20.98 29.92
C ILE A 253 2.71 19.57 30.12
N GLU A 254 3.23 18.59 29.38
CA GLU A 254 2.81 17.19 29.49
C GLU A 254 3.30 16.57 30.81
N ASN A 255 4.55 16.83 31.19
CA ASN A 255 5.12 16.33 32.44
C ASN A 255 4.38 16.83 33.69
N VAL A 256 3.97 18.11 33.71
CA VAL A 256 3.25 18.70 34.85
C VAL A 256 1.83 18.14 34.99
N LYS A 257 1.15 17.82 33.88
CA LYS A 257 -0.17 17.17 33.93
C LYS A 257 -0.09 15.74 34.49
N LEU A 258 1.01 15.04 34.23
CA LEU A 258 1.23 13.68 34.72
C LEU A 258 1.58 13.66 36.21
N SER A 259 2.26 14.69 36.73
CA SER A 259 2.65 14.75 38.14
C SER A 259 1.48 14.99 39.10
N HIS A 260 0.46 15.78 38.71
CA HIS A 260 -0.65 16.14 39.61
C HIS A 260 -2.04 16.05 38.96
N PRO A 261 -2.61 14.86 38.67
CA PRO A 261 -3.72 14.67 37.74
C PRO A 261 -5.02 15.48 37.97
N ASN A 262 -5.22 16.09 39.14
CA ASN A 262 -6.47 16.76 39.50
C ASN A 262 -6.30 18.12 40.22
N ASP A 263 -5.11 18.73 40.14
CA ASP A 263 -4.83 20.01 40.80
C ASP A 263 -4.23 21.04 39.83
N SER A 264 -5.11 21.90 39.29
CA SER A 264 -4.72 22.92 38.32
C SER A 264 -3.92 24.10 38.89
N GLU A 265 -3.96 24.29 40.20
CA GLU A 265 -3.21 25.34 40.89
C GLU A 265 -1.74 24.91 41.02
N MET A 266 -1.52 23.67 41.48
CA MET A 266 -0.17 23.07 41.53
C MET A 266 0.48 23.00 40.14
N TRP A 267 -0.28 22.73 39.07
CA TRP A 267 0.24 22.76 37.70
C TRP A 267 0.77 24.12 37.29
N THR A 268 0.06 25.17 37.66
CA THR A 268 0.41 26.53 37.25
C THR A 268 1.68 26.97 37.96
N GLN A 269 1.82 26.64 39.23
CA GLN A 269 3.01 26.93 40.03
C GLN A 269 4.25 26.18 39.51
N GLU A 270 4.15 24.87 39.28
CA GLU A 270 5.27 24.05 38.80
C GLU A 270 5.74 24.50 37.40
N LEU A 271 4.79 24.83 36.51
CA LEU A 271 5.11 25.30 35.17
C LEU A 271 5.67 26.73 35.18
N LEU A 272 5.18 27.60 36.07
CA LEU A 272 5.72 28.94 36.26
C LEU A 272 7.17 28.87 36.74
N ASN A 273 7.49 28.00 37.71
CA ASN A 273 8.86 27.79 38.19
C ASN A 273 9.82 27.42 37.07
N LYS A 274 9.49 26.40 36.27
CA LYS A 274 10.31 26.00 35.12
C LYS A 274 10.49 27.13 34.12
N TRP A 275 9.46 27.98 33.95
CA TRP A 275 9.54 29.13 33.08
C TRP A 275 10.46 30.23 33.64
N VAL A 276 10.41 30.49 34.96
CA VAL A 276 11.32 31.42 35.63
C VAL A 276 12.77 30.95 35.50
N GLU A 277 13.03 29.67 35.75
CA GLU A 277 14.37 29.07 35.62
C GLU A 277 14.94 29.24 34.20
N LEU A 278 14.09 29.06 33.18
CA LEU A 278 14.50 29.22 31.78
C LEU A 278 14.75 30.68 31.38
N LYS A 279 13.94 31.62 31.88
CA LYS A 279 14.07 33.03 31.55
C LYS A 279 15.14 33.73 32.39
N GLY A 280 15.42 33.24 33.58
CA GLY A 280 16.38 33.81 34.52
C GLY A 280 15.94 35.19 35.02
N ARG A 281 16.90 36.10 35.20
CA ARG A 281 16.66 37.44 35.77
C ARG A 281 15.51 38.25 35.13
N PRO A 282 15.35 38.34 33.79
CA PRO A 282 14.29 39.15 33.18
C PRO A 282 12.87 38.55 33.29
N ALA A 283 12.68 37.42 33.95
CA ALA A 283 11.40 36.70 34.00
C ALA A 283 10.22 37.59 34.44
N SER A 284 10.38 38.43 35.46
CA SER A 284 9.32 39.33 35.97
C SER A 284 8.85 40.35 34.93
N VAL A 285 9.80 40.99 34.25
CA VAL A 285 9.50 42.00 33.22
C VAL A 285 8.91 41.34 31.98
N GLU A 286 9.47 40.21 31.54
CA GLU A 286 9.02 39.49 30.35
C GLU A 286 7.63 38.88 30.55
N LEU A 287 7.30 38.45 31.77
CA LEU A 287 5.99 37.93 32.13
C LEU A 287 4.90 39.00 31.99
N ILE A 288 5.14 40.19 32.57
CA ILE A 288 4.22 41.33 32.47
C ILE A 288 4.07 41.77 31.00
N ALA A 289 5.17 41.85 30.25
CA ALA A 289 5.14 42.21 28.84
C ALA A 289 4.36 41.18 27.99
N THR A 290 4.55 39.89 28.26
CA THR A 290 3.87 38.80 27.56
C THR A 290 2.36 38.81 27.84
N LEU A 291 1.97 39.01 29.09
CA LEU A 291 0.56 39.14 29.47
C LEU A 291 -0.12 40.34 28.81
N ARG A 292 0.57 41.49 28.71
CA ARG A 292 0.07 42.67 27.99
C ARG A 292 -0.10 42.41 26.50
N LYS A 293 0.86 41.71 25.87
CA LYS A 293 0.78 41.30 24.46
C LYS A 293 -0.40 40.35 24.20
N MET A 294 -0.73 39.50 25.17
CA MET A 294 -1.89 38.60 25.15
C MET A 294 -3.22 39.32 25.48
N GLY A 295 -3.20 40.63 25.71
CA GLY A 295 -4.39 41.42 26.09
C GLY A 295 -4.87 41.22 27.52
N LYS A 296 -4.06 40.57 28.38
CA LYS A 296 -4.39 40.28 29.79
C LYS A 296 -3.92 41.41 30.72
N ASN A 297 -4.24 42.66 30.38
CA ASN A 297 -3.76 43.85 31.10
C ASN A 297 -4.09 43.84 32.59
N ASN A 298 -5.34 43.48 32.96
CA ASN A 298 -5.75 43.39 34.37
C ASN A 298 -4.93 42.39 35.19
N LYS A 299 -4.47 41.28 34.59
CA LYS A 299 -3.60 40.30 35.27
C LYS A 299 -2.18 40.82 35.37
N ALA A 300 -1.69 41.43 34.29
CA ALA A 300 -0.37 42.05 34.24
C ALA A 300 -0.21 43.15 35.31
N ASP A 301 -1.25 43.98 35.52
CA ASP A 301 -1.21 45.05 36.50
C ASP A 301 -1.29 44.51 37.95
N LYS A 302 -2.11 43.48 38.21
CA LYS A 302 -2.12 42.78 39.52
C LYS A 302 -0.79 42.12 39.87
N ILE A 303 -0.14 41.49 38.88
CA ILE A 303 1.20 40.89 39.05
C ILE A 303 2.25 41.98 39.25
N LYS A 304 2.15 43.10 38.51
CA LYS A 304 3.03 44.25 38.71
C LYS A 304 2.91 44.80 40.13
N GLU A 305 1.70 44.94 40.65
CA GLU A 305 1.46 45.39 42.04
C GLU A 305 2.04 44.43 43.09
N LYS A 306 1.93 43.11 42.85
CA LYS A 306 2.50 42.08 43.73
C LYS A 306 4.03 42.04 43.70
N LEU A 307 4.63 42.19 42.52
CA LEU A 307 6.09 42.14 42.34
C LEU A 307 6.79 43.46 42.65
N TYR A 308 6.06 44.58 42.54
CA TYR A 308 6.54 45.94 42.77
C TYR A 308 5.58 46.68 43.70
N PRO A 309 5.44 46.24 44.97
CA PRO A 309 4.64 46.97 45.94
C PRO A 309 5.23 48.38 46.13
N ILE A 310 4.35 49.38 46.15
CA ILE A 310 4.72 50.81 46.17
C ILE A 310 5.54 51.19 47.41
N ASP A 311 5.55 50.34 48.44
CA ASP A 311 6.26 50.55 49.72
C ASP A 311 7.58 49.77 49.87
N SER A 312 8.14 49.18 48.80
CA SER A 312 9.43 48.47 48.90
C SER A 312 10.61 49.45 49.08
N PRO A 313 11.50 49.28 50.08
CA PRO A 313 12.52 50.27 50.48
C PRO A 313 13.70 50.48 49.50
N ALA A 314 13.52 50.23 48.20
CA ALA A 314 14.55 50.47 47.18
C ALA A 314 14.59 51.94 46.67
N GLN A 315 13.87 52.86 47.32
CA GLN A 315 13.94 54.31 47.07
C GLN A 315 14.55 55.07 48.26
N LEU A 316 15.58 54.51 48.89
CA LEU A 316 16.38 55.26 49.86
C LEU A 316 17.89 54.94 49.74
N SER A 317 18.52 55.36 48.65
CA SER A 317 19.95 55.70 48.65
C SER A 317 20.32 56.56 47.43
N SER A 318 19.92 57.83 47.44
CA SER A 318 20.60 58.91 46.71
C SER A 318 20.08 60.27 47.20
N ALA A 319 20.44 60.59 48.45
CA ALA A 319 20.64 61.96 48.91
C ALA A 319 22.14 62.15 49.13
#